data_AF-A0A9R0U5R6-F1
#
_entry.id   AF-A0A9R0U5R6-F1
#
_cell.length_a   1.000
_cell.length_b   1.000
_cell.length_c   1.000
_cell.angle_alpha   90.00
_cell.angle_beta   90.00
_cell.angle_gamma   90.00
#
_symmetry.space_group_name_H-M   'P 1'
#
loop_
_entity.id
_entity.type
_entity.pdbx_description
1 polymer ?
#
loop_
_entity_poly.entity_id
_entity_poly.type
_entity_poly.pdbx_seq_one_letter_code
_entity_poly.pdbx_strand_id
1 'polypeptide(L)'
;MNDLGAPGGQASFGDDVLLADIGRFLDELDPPPGDLVQRVQFALALEDLDVEVARWERLDDLAGVRGGGTGTITFTVSDLTVMINLTKMGKLHRIDGWLVPAGQYGVEVRVAEHGTSSTTADEGGRFVLDNVPRGTTQILVHLGDVSCRRTVVTPTVVL
;
A
#
# COMPACT_ATOMS: atom_id res chain seq x y z
N MET A 1 -16.87 -48.72 -23.61
CA MET A 1 -16.80 -47.59 -24.55
C MET A 1 -18.13 -46.89 -24.48
N ASN A 2 -18.20 -45.67 -23.91
CA ASN A 2 -19.02 -44.57 -24.42
C ASN A 2 -18.79 -43.32 -23.57
N ASP A 3 -18.19 -42.35 -24.25
CA ASP A 3 -18.23 -40.89 -24.11
C ASP A 3 -18.25 -40.24 -22.72
N LEU A 4 -17.05 -39.85 -22.30
CA LEU A 4 -16.83 -38.65 -21.49
C LEU A 4 -17.16 -37.43 -22.35
N GLY A 5 -18.42 -36.98 -22.28
CA GLY A 5 -18.81 -35.68 -22.81
C GLY A 5 -18.03 -34.57 -22.10
N ALA A 6 -17.09 -33.95 -22.80
CA ALA A 6 -16.40 -32.76 -22.33
C ALA A 6 -17.40 -31.58 -22.27
N PRO A 7 -17.49 -30.82 -21.16
CA PRO A 7 -18.16 -29.52 -21.18
C PRO A 7 -17.13 -28.49 -21.65
N GLY A 8 -16.79 -28.57 -22.93
CA GLY A 8 -15.97 -27.57 -23.62
C GLY A 8 -16.85 -26.82 -24.62
N GLY A 9 -17.11 -25.55 -24.33
CA GLY A 9 -17.58 -24.59 -25.35
C GLY A 9 -19.08 -24.34 -25.34
N GLN A 10 -19.49 -23.35 -24.55
CA GLN A 10 -20.46 -22.33 -24.92
C GLN A 10 -20.48 -21.29 -23.79
N ALA A 11 -19.46 -20.43 -23.73
CA ALA A 11 -19.66 -19.11 -23.15
C ALA A 11 -20.74 -18.47 -24.03
N SER A 12 -21.94 -18.36 -23.48
CA SER A 12 -23.13 -17.90 -24.19
C SER A 12 -22.86 -16.48 -24.67
N PHE A 13 -23.18 -16.17 -25.92
CA PHE A 13 -23.08 -14.82 -26.49
C PHE A 13 -23.80 -13.74 -25.64
N GLY A 14 -24.65 -14.13 -24.68
CA GLY A 14 -25.28 -13.24 -23.71
C GLY A 14 -24.44 -12.89 -22.47
N ASP A 15 -23.46 -13.71 -22.09
CA ASP A 15 -22.62 -13.45 -20.92
C ASP A 15 -21.68 -12.26 -21.16
N ASP A 16 -21.10 -12.15 -22.35
CA ASP A 16 -20.22 -11.02 -22.70
C ASP A 16 -20.98 -9.68 -22.71
N VAL A 17 -22.23 -9.69 -23.20
CA VAL A 17 -23.11 -8.51 -23.21
C VAL A 17 -23.48 -8.12 -21.78
N LEU A 18 -23.83 -9.10 -20.94
CA LEU A 18 -24.15 -8.87 -19.54
C LEU A 18 -22.94 -8.32 -18.77
N LEU A 19 -21.74 -8.88 -18.99
CA LEU A 19 -20.51 -8.41 -18.37
C LEU A 19 -20.16 -6.99 -18.81
N ALA A 20 -20.39 -6.64 -20.09
CA ALA A 20 -20.19 -5.29 -20.59
C ALA A 20 -21.17 -4.28 -19.95
N ASP A 21 -22.44 -4.66 -19.79
CA ASP A 21 -23.44 -3.81 -19.12
C ASP A 21 -23.13 -3.61 -17.64
N ILE A 22 -22.69 -4.66 -16.94
CA ILE A 22 -22.22 -4.56 -15.55
C ILE A 22 -20.99 -3.64 -15.48
N GLY A 23 -20.04 -3.78 -16.40
CA GLY A 23 -18.85 -2.94 -16.48
C GLY A 23 -19.21 -1.45 -16.61
N ARG A 24 -20.13 -1.13 -17.52
CA ARG A 24 -20.61 0.26 -17.70
C ARG A 24 -21.29 0.81 -16.45
N PHE A 25 -22.05 -0.04 -15.74
CA PHE A 25 -22.72 0.36 -14.51
C PHE A 25 -21.71 0.61 -13.36
N LEU A 26 -20.66 -0.21 -13.28
CA LEU A 26 -19.57 -0.02 -12.33
C LEU A 26 -18.74 1.23 -12.64
N ASP A 27 -18.47 1.51 -13.91
CA ASP A 27 -17.77 2.75 -14.30
C ASP A 27 -18.52 4.03 -13.89
N GLU A 28 -19.85 3.96 -13.83
CA GLU A 28 -20.70 5.09 -13.40
C GLU A 28 -20.80 5.19 -11.86
N LEU A 29 -20.96 4.06 -11.17
CA LEU A 29 -21.18 4.04 -9.72
C LEU A 29 -19.91 4.02 -8.88
N ASP A 30 -18.85 3.37 -9.36
CA ASP A 30 -17.56 3.21 -8.68
C ASP A 30 -16.40 3.37 -9.70
N PRO A 31 -16.26 4.56 -10.31
CA PRO A 31 -15.15 4.81 -11.21
C PRO A 31 -13.82 4.66 -10.46
N PRO A 32 -12.77 4.13 -11.12
CA PRO A 32 -11.46 4.08 -10.50
C PRO A 32 -11.00 5.50 -10.11
N PRO A 33 -10.26 5.66 -8.99
CA PRO A 33 -9.72 6.95 -8.60
C PRO A 33 -8.94 7.59 -9.74
N GLY A 34 -9.16 8.88 -10.01
CA GLY A 34 -8.54 9.57 -11.16
C GLY A 34 -7.01 9.60 -11.13
N ASP A 35 -6.41 9.37 -9.96
CA ASP A 35 -4.98 9.29 -9.72
C ASP A 35 -4.46 7.84 -9.64
N LEU A 36 -5.30 6.82 -9.87
CA LEU A 36 -4.93 5.40 -9.78
C LEU A 36 -3.74 5.07 -10.66
N VAL A 37 -3.72 5.57 -11.91
CA VAL A 37 -2.61 5.36 -12.84
C VAL A 37 -1.32 5.95 -12.29
N GLN A 38 -1.37 7.16 -11.72
CA GLN A 38 -0.21 7.81 -11.12
C GLN A 38 0.28 7.06 -9.89
N ARG A 39 -0.64 6.56 -9.04
CA ARG A 39 -0.31 5.76 -7.86
C ARG A 39 0.36 4.43 -8.23
N VAL A 40 -0.14 3.75 -9.26
CA VAL A 40 0.43 2.50 -9.77
C VAL A 40 1.80 2.75 -10.41
N GLN A 41 1.94 3.80 -11.22
CA GLN A 41 3.24 4.18 -11.79
C GLN A 41 4.26 4.54 -10.70
N PHE A 42 3.84 5.27 -9.67
CA PHE A 42 4.70 5.59 -8.53
C PHE A 42 5.11 4.34 -7.75
N ALA A 43 4.19 3.38 -7.58
CA ALA A 43 4.50 2.09 -6.97
C ALA A 43 5.44 1.23 -7.83
N LEU A 44 5.30 1.27 -9.16
CA LEU A 44 6.15 0.54 -10.10
C LEU A 44 7.50 1.19 -10.37
N ALA A 45 7.67 2.48 -10.07
CA ALA A 45 8.94 3.21 -10.22
C ALA A 45 10.02 2.82 -9.18
N LEU A 46 9.97 1.57 -8.70
CA LEU A 46 10.99 0.92 -7.88
C LEU A 46 11.90 0.17 -8.84
N GLU A 47 12.95 0.81 -9.33
CA GLU A 47 13.98 0.14 -10.12
C GLU A 47 14.83 -0.76 -9.20
N ASP A 48 15.10 -1.99 -9.64
CA ASP A 48 16.18 -2.86 -9.15
C ASP A 48 16.11 -3.30 -7.67
N LEU A 49 14.92 -3.63 -7.18
CA LEU A 49 14.72 -4.13 -5.81
C LEU A 49 13.96 -5.46 -5.78
N ASP A 50 14.45 -6.39 -4.96
CA ASP A 50 13.73 -7.60 -4.55
C ASP A 50 12.63 -7.17 -3.56
N VAL A 51 11.52 -6.65 -4.10
CA VAL A 51 10.46 -5.98 -3.35
C VAL A 51 9.38 -6.96 -2.95
N GLU A 52 9.13 -7.04 -1.66
CA GLU A 52 7.92 -7.65 -1.14
C GLU A 52 6.89 -6.59 -0.76
N VAL A 53 5.69 -6.70 -1.32
CA VAL A 53 4.61 -5.72 -1.17
C VAL A 53 3.76 -6.06 0.05
N ALA A 54 3.57 -5.07 0.92
CA ALA A 54 2.71 -5.23 2.09
C ALA A 54 1.25 -5.38 1.74
N ARG A 55 0.62 -6.41 2.33
CA ARG A 55 -0.82 -6.52 2.31
C ARG A 55 -1.37 -5.53 3.34
N TRP A 56 -2.29 -4.70 2.89
CA TRP A 56 -3.07 -3.83 3.76
C TRP A 56 -4.15 -4.69 4.45
N GLU A 57 -4.10 -4.78 5.77
CA GLU A 57 -5.23 -5.26 6.56
C GLU A 57 -5.91 -4.06 7.23
N ARG A 58 -7.10 -3.71 6.71
CA ARG A 58 -7.97 -2.72 7.32
C ARG A 58 -8.63 -3.37 8.53
N LEU A 59 -8.22 -3.00 9.73
CA LEU A 59 -9.04 -3.25 10.91
C LEU A 59 -10.23 -2.27 10.83
N ASP A 60 -11.40 -2.77 10.44
CA ASP A 60 -12.62 -1.98 10.46
C ASP A 60 -13.02 -1.66 11.90
N ASP A 61 -12.76 -0.40 12.29
CA ASP A 61 -13.63 0.46 13.06
C ASP A 61 -13.04 1.87 12.85
N LEU A 62 -13.72 2.84 12.22
CA LEU A 62 -14.88 3.51 12.77
C LEU A 62 -15.74 4.07 11.63
N ALA A 63 -16.95 3.56 11.53
CA ALA A 63 -18.04 4.23 10.86
C ALA A 63 -18.24 5.65 11.46
N GLY A 64 -18.21 6.69 10.62
CA GLY A 64 -18.98 7.91 10.88
C GLY A 64 -18.38 9.02 11.76
N VAL A 65 -17.08 9.33 11.70
CA VAL A 65 -16.55 10.53 12.41
C VAL A 65 -16.03 11.59 11.44
N ARG A 66 -16.77 12.71 11.33
CA ARG A 66 -16.23 13.99 10.87
C ARG A 66 -15.19 14.48 11.89
N GLY A 67 -13.90 14.33 11.59
CA GLY A 67 -12.84 15.07 12.29
C GLY A 67 -11.67 14.23 12.81
N GLY A 68 -10.45 14.60 12.39
CA GLY A 68 -9.24 14.62 13.21
C GLY A 68 -8.82 13.36 14.00
N GLY A 69 -9.07 12.15 13.52
CA GLY A 69 -8.64 10.91 14.20
C GLY A 69 -7.34 10.34 13.62
N THR A 70 -6.35 10.15 14.48
CA THR A 70 -5.10 9.40 14.23
C THR A 70 -5.40 7.95 13.85
N GLY A 71 -5.46 7.66 12.55
CA GLY A 71 -5.64 6.30 12.05
C GLY A 71 -4.32 5.54 12.12
N THR A 72 -4.32 4.40 12.82
CA THR A 72 -3.18 3.46 12.77
C THR A 72 -3.36 2.55 11.57
N ILE A 73 -2.36 2.46 10.71
CA ILE A 73 -2.34 1.60 9.52
C ILE A 73 -1.33 0.49 9.77
N THR A 74 -1.75 -0.76 9.60
CA THR A 74 -0.88 -1.94 9.74
C THR A 74 -0.65 -2.56 8.37
N PHE A 75 0.61 -2.82 8.08
CA PHE A 75 1.10 -3.42 6.86
C PHE A 75 1.85 -4.69 7.23
N THR A 76 1.54 -5.80 6.59
CA THR A 76 2.21 -7.07 6.87
C THR A 76 2.82 -7.62 5.59
N VAL A 77 4.10 -7.99 5.66
CA VAL A 77 4.88 -8.59 4.58
C VAL A 77 5.67 -9.76 5.12
N SER A 78 5.32 -10.97 4.72
CA SER A 78 6.05 -12.19 5.08
C SER A 78 6.25 -12.33 6.59
N ASP A 79 7.40 -11.90 7.11
CA ASP A 79 7.83 -11.95 8.51
C ASP A 79 7.96 -10.56 9.17
N LEU A 80 7.67 -9.47 8.45
CA LEU A 80 7.73 -8.10 8.93
C LEU A 80 6.34 -7.45 8.98
N THR A 81 5.99 -6.91 10.13
CA THR A 81 4.82 -6.06 10.33
C THR A 81 5.28 -4.62 10.54
N VAL A 82 4.75 -3.71 9.73
CA VAL A 82 4.96 -2.26 9.82
C VAL A 82 3.66 -1.62 10.28
N MET A 83 3.66 -1.06 11.48
CA MET A 83 2.55 -0.27 12.00
C MET A 83 2.89 1.20 11.91
N ILE A 84 2.03 2.01 11.33
CA ILE A 84 2.23 3.47 11.26
C ILE A 84 1.04 4.20 11.87
N ASN A 85 1.33 5.27 12.60
CA ASN A 85 0.35 6.20 13.10
C ASN A 85 0.62 7.57 12.46
N LEU A 86 -0.44 8.16 11.93
CA LEU A 86 -0.41 9.42 11.22
C LEU A 86 -0.98 10.53 12.10
N THR A 87 -0.11 11.47 12.48
CA THR A 87 -0.50 12.67 13.23
C THR A 87 -0.43 13.89 12.33
N LYS A 88 -1.55 14.59 12.18
CA LYS A 88 -1.65 15.78 11.34
C LYS A 88 -1.11 17.02 12.07
N MET A 89 -0.04 17.63 11.53
CA MET A 89 0.61 18.83 12.06
C MET A 89 0.44 20.00 11.07
N GLY A 90 -0.78 20.52 10.94
CA GLY A 90 -1.09 21.63 10.04
C GLY A 90 -0.97 21.23 8.56
N LYS A 91 0.02 21.77 7.83
CA LYS A 91 0.31 21.44 6.42
C LYS A 91 1.20 20.20 6.26
N LEU A 92 1.83 19.76 7.35
CA LEU A 92 2.73 18.61 7.38
C LEU A 92 2.11 17.51 8.23
N HIS A 93 2.62 16.30 8.07
CA HIS A 93 2.24 15.13 8.85
C HIS A 93 3.46 14.60 9.58
N ARG A 94 3.23 14.08 10.77
CA ARG A 94 4.19 13.30 11.52
C ARG A 94 3.80 11.84 11.41
N ILE A 95 4.77 11.02 11.02
CA ILE A 95 4.61 9.57 10.92
C ILE A 95 5.38 8.96 12.09
N ASP A 96 4.67 8.32 13.01
CA ASP A 96 5.26 7.47 14.04
C ASP A 96 5.06 6.02 13.60
N GLY A 97 6.14 5.27 13.40
CA GLY A 97 6.08 3.89 12.94
C GLY A 97 6.78 2.91 13.85
N TRP A 98 6.33 1.65 13.82
CA TRP A 98 6.90 0.52 14.55
C TRP A 98 7.07 -0.67 13.59
N LEU A 99 8.20 -1.33 13.70
CA LEU A 99 8.59 -2.51 12.94
C LEU A 99 8.65 -3.71 13.90
N VAL A 100 8.03 -4.81 13.47
CA VAL A 100 8.08 -6.09 14.18
C VAL A 100 8.53 -7.16 13.19
N PRO A 101 9.64 -7.88 13.43
CA PRO A 101 10.49 -7.88 14.62
C PRO A 101 11.23 -6.55 14.86
N ALA A 102 11.55 -6.27 16.11
CA ALA A 102 12.29 -5.06 16.50
C ALA A 102 13.75 -5.15 16.01
N GLY A 103 14.26 -4.05 15.47
CA GLY A 103 15.62 -3.98 14.97
C GLY A 103 15.92 -2.63 14.29
N GLN A 104 17.22 -2.35 14.14
CA GLN A 104 17.67 -1.17 13.42
C GLN A 104 17.55 -1.41 11.91
N TYR A 105 16.50 -0.85 11.33
CA TYR A 105 16.23 -0.92 9.88
C TYR A 105 16.30 0.47 9.25
N GLY A 106 16.81 0.55 8.03
CA GLY A 106 16.73 1.79 7.26
C GLY A 106 15.31 1.99 6.75
N VAL A 107 14.72 3.17 6.97
CA VAL A 107 13.35 3.48 6.54
C VAL A 107 13.39 4.69 5.60
N GLU A 108 12.83 4.53 4.42
CA GLU A 108 12.72 5.58 3.42
C GLU A 108 11.25 5.89 3.15
N VAL A 109 10.90 7.17 3.13
CA VAL A 109 9.55 7.66 2.85
C VAL A 109 9.60 8.50 1.58
N ARG A 110 8.96 8.01 0.52
CA ARG A 110 8.82 8.72 -0.75
C ARG A 110 7.47 9.42 -0.77
N VAL A 111 7.47 10.71 -1.07
CA VAL A 111 6.25 11.49 -1.26
C VAL A 111 6.23 12.02 -2.69
N ALA A 112 5.17 11.69 -3.43
CA ALA A 112 4.98 12.19 -4.78
C ALA A 112 5.09 13.72 -4.80
N GLU A 113 5.79 14.26 -5.80
CA GLU A 113 6.07 15.68 -6.02
C GLU A 113 6.98 16.37 -4.98
N HIS A 114 7.28 15.74 -3.84
CA HIS A 114 8.04 16.35 -2.74
C HIS A 114 9.38 15.66 -2.44
N GLY A 115 9.66 14.51 -3.06
CA GLY A 115 10.93 13.80 -2.97
C GLY A 115 10.95 12.71 -1.89
N THR A 116 12.15 12.36 -1.45
CA THR A 116 12.41 11.26 -0.54
C THR A 116 12.94 11.78 0.81
N SER A 117 12.49 11.18 1.91
CA SER A 117 13.03 11.40 3.26
C SER A 117 13.45 10.07 3.89
N SER A 118 14.67 9.99 4.41
CA SER A 118 15.22 8.79 5.05
C SER A 118 15.33 8.95 6.56
N THR A 119 15.00 7.90 7.31
CA THR A 119 15.23 7.77 8.75
C THR A 119 15.75 6.36 9.05
N THR A 120 16.12 6.13 10.31
CA THR A 120 16.49 4.78 10.79
C THR A 120 15.61 4.43 11.97
N ALA A 121 15.09 3.20 11.99
CA ALA A 121 14.40 2.66 13.14
C ALA A 121 15.39 2.39 14.27
N ASP A 122 14.96 2.60 15.52
CA ASP A 122 15.75 2.30 16.70
C ASP A 122 15.83 0.78 16.97
N GLU A 123 16.55 0.39 18.02
CA GLU A 123 16.68 -1.01 18.43
C GLU A 123 15.32 -1.65 18.79
N GLY A 124 14.33 -0.83 19.15
CA GLY A 124 12.94 -1.24 19.38
C GLY A 124 12.09 -1.32 18.11
N GLY A 125 12.68 -1.09 16.93
CA GLY A 125 11.96 -1.05 15.65
C GLY A 125 11.11 0.22 15.46
N ARG A 126 11.21 1.22 16.34
CA ARG A 126 10.44 2.45 16.23
C ARG A 126 11.17 3.46 15.36
N PHE A 127 10.44 4.11 14.45
CA PHE A 127 10.94 5.23 13.68
C PHE A 127 9.97 6.42 13.76
N VAL A 128 10.52 7.62 13.61
CA VAL A 128 9.72 8.86 13.57
C VAL A 128 10.20 9.69 12.39
N LEU A 129 9.26 10.13 11.55
CA LEU A 129 9.49 11.22 10.60
C LEU A 129 8.60 12.40 10.99
N ASP A 130 9.27 13.50 11.30
CA ASP A 130 8.62 14.80 11.38
C ASP A 130 8.66 15.48 10.00
N ASN A 131 7.65 16.30 9.70
CA ASN A 131 7.57 17.13 8.50
C ASN A 131 7.33 16.39 7.17
N VAL A 132 6.54 15.32 7.15
CA VAL A 132 6.14 14.66 5.89
C VAL A 132 5.11 15.54 5.16
N PRO A 133 5.38 15.97 3.91
CA PRO A 133 4.42 16.72 3.11
C PRO A 133 3.18 15.89 2.80
N ARG A 134 2.07 16.56 2.50
CA ARG A 134 0.86 15.88 2.02
C ARG A 134 1.03 15.39 0.60
N GLY A 135 0.46 14.24 0.33
CA GLY A 135 0.48 13.65 -1.00
C GLY A 135 0.43 12.13 -0.95
N THR A 136 0.67 11.54 -2.12
CA THR A 136 0.80 10.11 -2.30
C THR A 136 2.15 9.66 -1.72
N THR A 137 2.10 8.95 -0.60
CA THR A 137 3.26 8.53 0.18
C THR A 137 3.45 7.02 0.10
N GLN A 138 4.70 6.59 -0.06
CA GLN A 138 5.13 5.20 -0.01
C GLN A 138 6.26 5.07 1.01
N ILE A 139 6.21 4.01 1.83
CA ILE A 139 7.23 3.72 2.82
C ILE A 139 7.99 2.47 2.37
N LEU A 140 9.31 2.56 2.40
CA LEU A 140 10.24 1.49 2.09
C LEU A 140 11.02 1.19 3.36
N VAL A 141 11.15 -0.08 3.69
CA VAL A 141 11.93 -0.56 4.82
C VAL A 141 13.02 -1.46 4.26
N HIS A 142 14.26 -1.06 4.45
CA HIS A 142 15.43 -1.84 4.05
C HIS A 142 15.85 -2.75 5.21
N LEU A 143 15.70 -4.05 4.99
CA LEU A 143 16.13 -5.12 5.87
C LEU A 143 17.45 -5.72 5.38
N GLY A 144 18.35 -5.99 6.32
CA GLY A 144 19.53 -6.82 6.11
C GLY A 144 20.87 -6.06 6.02
N ASP A 145 21.93 -6.84 6.23
CA ASP A 145 23.34 -6.45 6.15
C ASP A 145 23.79 -6.42 4.66
N VAL A 146 24.98 -5.86 4.40
CA VAL A 146 25.60 -5.58 3.08
C VAL A 146 25.49 -6.75 2.07
N SER A 147 25.31 -7.98 2.54
CA SER A 147 25.18 -9.19 1.72
C SER A 147 23.74 -9.58 1.29
N CYS A 148 22.68 -9.16 1.98
CA CYS A 148 21.29 -9.49 1.66
C CYS A 148 20.36 -8.30 1.96
N ARG A 149 20.25 -7.36 1.01
CA ARG A 149 19.45 -6.14 1.16
C ARG A 149 18.02 -6.38 0.67
N ARG A 150 17.16 -6.86 1.57
CA ARG A 150 15.72 -7.05 1.30
C ARG A 150 15.00 -5.72 1.49
N THR A 151 14.11 -5.33 0.59
CA THR A 151 13.34 -4.09 0.75
C THR A 151 11.85 -4.38 0.78
N VAL A 152 11.23 -4.09 1.91
CA VAL A 152 9.78 -4.17 2.10
C VAL A 152 9.16 -2.84 1.71
N VAL A 153 8.16 -2.87 0.82
CA VAL A 153 7.49 -1.65 0.37
C VAL A 153 6.02 -1.69 0.74
N THR A 154 5.55 -0.62 1.37
CA THR A 154 4.13 -0.45 1.67
C THR A 154 3.38 0.00 0.41
N PRO A 155 2.12 -0.40 0.24
CA PRO A 155 1.22 0.21 -0.72
C PRO A 155 1.18 1.73 -0.57
N THR A 156 0.84 2.41 -1.65
CA THR A 156 0.76 3.86 -1.69
C THR A 156 -0.45 4.35 -0.89
N VAL A 157 -0.21 5.23 0.08
CA VAL A 157 -1.25 5.85 0.92
C VAL A 157 -1.30 7.34 0.62
N VAL A 158 -2.50 7.94 0.61
CA VAL A 158 -2.64 9.40 0.49
C VAL A 158 -2.82 10.02 1.87
N LEU A 159 -1.99 11.01 2.18
CA LEU A 159 -1.93 11.75 3.46
C LEU A 159 -2.62 13.12 3.42
#